data_AF-A0A7Y0PCZ8-F1
#
_entry.id   AF-A0A7Y0PCZ8-F1
#
_cell.length_a   1.000
_cell.length_b   1.000
_cell.length_c   1.000
_cell.angle_alpha   90.00
_cell.angle_beta   90.00
_cell.angle_gamma   90.00
#
_symmetry.space_group_name_H-M   'P 1'
#
loop_
_entity.id
_entity.type
_entity.pdbx_description
1 polymer ?
#
loop_
_entity_poly.entity_id
_entity_poly.type
_entity_poly.pdbx_seq_one_letter_code
_entity_poly.pdbx_strand_id
1 'polypeptide(L)'
;MGPPTASRDAELCAAILDPSLIAYLAGARSLGEYRRWLSSDVAMRRVAPRLAAAGRVIAVFHAENRLAMVEPWLREAGAAGDVPARVIRDKGEDEAIGTMVAEAASQWLTQRQPQAAPR
;
A
#
# COMPACT_ATOMS: atom_id res chain seq x y z
N MET A 1 14.21 -11.92 -24.78
CA MET A 1 13.63 -10.92 -23.88
C MET A 1 12.98 -11.69 -22.74
N GLY A 2 13.58 -11.67 -21.55
CA GLY A 2 12.98 -12.32 -20.37
C GLY A 2 11.69 -11.57 -19.96
N PRO A 3 10.79 -12.22 -19.22
CA PRO A 3 9.64 -11.51 -18.67
C PRO A 3 10.13 -10.36 -17.77
N PRO A 4 9.45 -9.21 -17.77
CA PRO A 4 9.77 -8.14 -16.85
C PRO A 4 9.59 -8.67 -15.43
N THR A 5 10.66 -8.62 -14.63
CA THR A 5 10.62 -8.99 -13.22
C THR A 5 9.81 -7.93 -12.49
N ALA A 6 8.58 -8.28 -12.11
CA ALA A 6 7.80 -7.45 -11.21
C ALA A 6 8.65 -7.18 -9.95
N SER A 7 8.61 -5.94 -9.43
CA SER A 7 9.25 -5.64 -8.16
C SER A 7 8.67 -6.54 -7.07
N ARG A 8 9.49 -6.97 -6.09
CA ARG A 8 9.06 -7.74 -4.92
C ARG A 8 7.83 -7.11 -4.22
N ASP A 9 7.77 -5.78 -4.17
CA ASP A 9 6.62 -5.07 -3.58
C ASP A 9 5.34 -5.21 -4.40
N ALA A 10 5.46 -5.31 -5.73
CA ALA A 10 4.32 -5.54 -6.61
C ALA A 10 3.75 -6.95 -6.42
N GLU A 11 4.61 -7.96 -6.27
CA GLU A 11 4.21 -9.33 -5.95
C GLU A 11 3.54 -9.41 -4.57
N LEU A 12 4.13 -8.76 -3.56
CA LEU A 12 3.57 -8.67 -2.22
C LEU A 12 2.18 -8.02 -2.23
N CYS A 13 2.04 -6.89 -2.92
CA CYS A 13 0.75 -6.22 -3.07
C CYS A 13 -0.26 -7.13 -3.78
N ALA A 14 0.14 -7.84 -4.84
CA ALA A 14 -0.74 -8.74 -5.60
C ALA A 14 -1.21 -9.96 -4.78
N ALA A 15 -0.45 -10.38 -3.77
CA ALA A 15 -0.83 -11.47 -2.89
C ALA A 15 -1.89 -11.08 -1.84
N ILE A 16 -2.00 -9.79 -1.52
CA ILE A 16 -2.78 -9.29 -0.36
C ILE A 16 -3.93 -8.38 -0.77
N LEU A 17 -3.76 -7.58 -1.82
CA LEU A 17 -4.68 -6.52 -2.20
C LEU A 17 -5.44 -6.86 -3.47
N ASP A 18 -6.68 -6.38 -3.57
CA ASP A 18 -7.44 -6.41 -4.81
C ASP A 18 -6.70 -5.69 -5.97
N PRO A 19 -6.66 -6.27 -7.18
CA PRO A 19 -5.94 -5.68 -8.32
C PRO A 19 -6.36 -4.25 -8.66
N SER A 20 -7.62 -3.87 -8.42
CA SER A 20 -8.12 -2.51 -8.64
C SER A 20 -7.45 -1.52 -7.70
N LEU A 21 -7.24 -1.91 -6.44
CA LEU A 21 -6.58 -1.07 -5.46
C LEU A 21 -5.09 -0.93 -5.78
N ILE A 22 -4.43 -2.00 -6.20
CA ILE A 22 -3.02 -1.94 -6.63
C ILE A 22 -2.86 -0.98 -7.81
N ALA A 23 -3.72 -1.10 -8.83
CA ALA A 23 -3.71 -0.19 -9.97
C ALA A 23 -3.95 1.27 -9.54
N TYR A 24 -4.88 1.49 -8.61
CA TYR A 24 -5.15 2.82 -8.07
C TYR A 24 -3.94 3.40 -7.31
N LEU A 25 -3.31 2.61 -6.42
CA LEU A 25 -2.12 2.97 -5.64
C LEU A 25 -0.93 3.27 -6.56
N ALA A 26 -0.77 2.49 -7.64
CA ALA A 26 0.27 2.72 -8.64
C ALA A 26 0.08 4.04 -9.42
N GLY A 27 -1.07 4.72 -9.28
CA GLY A 27 -1.40 5.93 -10.03
C GLY A 27 -2.08 5.65 -11.38
N ALA A 28 -2.41 4.40 -11.69
CA ALA A 28 -3.11 4.07 -12.90
C ALA A 28 -4.57 4.58 -12.85
N ARG A 29 -5.10 4.90 -14.02
CA ARG A 29 -6.52 5.23 -14.25
C ARG A 29 -7.36 3.99 -14.52
N SER A 30 -6.73 2.86 -14.82
CA SER A 30 -7.39 1.57 -15.06
C SER A 30 -6.47 0.38 -14.77
N LEU A 31 -7.07 -0.77 -14.54
CA LEU A 31 -6.32 -2.03 -14.40
C LEU A 31 -5.57 -2.40 -15.69
N GLY A 32 -6.12 -2.07 -16.86
CA GLY A 32 -5.45 -2.31 -18.14
C GLY A 32 -4.19 -1.46 -18.32
N GLU A 33 -4.21 -0.21 -17.86
CA GLU A 33 -3.02 0.65 -17.83
C GLU A 33 -1.96 0.09 -16.88
N TYR A 34 -2.35 -0.31 -15.66
CA TYR A 34 -1.43 -0.93 -14.72
C TYR A 34 -0.77 -2.20 -15.28
N ARG A 35 -1.55 -3.09 -15.90
CA ARG A 35 -1.02 -4.31 -16.55
C ARG A 35 -0.02 -4.00 -17.66
N ARG A 36 -0.24 -2.93 -18.44
CA ARG A 36 0.75 -2.49 -19.45
C ARG A 36 2.03 -2.01 -18.80
N TRP A 37 1.95 -1.32 -17.66
CA TRP A 37 3.15 -0.89 -16.93
C TRP A 37 3.96 -2.05 -16.37
N LEU A 38 3.31 -3.12 -15.90
CA LEU A 38 4.00 -4.35 -15.48
C LEU A 38 4.87 -4.95 -16.60
N SER A 39 4.52 -4.70 -17.86
CA SER A 39 5.30 -5.15 -19.02
C SER A 39 6.48 -4.23 -19.42
N SER A 40 6.70 -3.13 -18.70
CA SER A 40 7.69 -2.10 -19.04
C SER A 40 8.53 -1.68 -17.83
N ASP A 41 9.83 -1.95 -17.86
CA ASP A 41 10.78 -1.59 -16.79
C ASP A 41 10.82 -0.08 -16.49
N VAL A 42 10.62 0.76 -17.51
CA VAL A 42 10.58 2.21 -17.34
C VAL A 42 9.33 2.64 -16.58
N ALA A 43 8.17 2.06 -16.90
CA ALA A 43 6.94 2.32 -16.18
C ALA A 43 7.00 1.76 -14.75
N MET A 44 7.59 0.57 -14.57
CA MET A 44 7.79 -0.04 -13.26
C MET A 44 8.62 0.83 -12.32
N ARG A 45 9.69 1.46 -12.81
CA ARG A 45 10.49 2.40 -12.00
C ARG A 45 9.70 3.58 -11.47
N ARG A 46 8.66 4.04 -12.19
CA ARG A 46 7.80 5.15 -11.75
C ARG A 46 6.78 4.74 -10.69
N VAL A 47 6.32 3.49 -10.71
CA VAL A 47 5.30 3.00 -9.76
C VAL A 47 5.89 2.28 -8.55
N ALA A 48 7.13 1.80 -8.65
CA ALA A 48 7.79 1.05 -7.58
C ALA A 48 7.80 1.77 -6.22
N PRO A 49 8.06 3.09 -6.12
CA PRO A 49 8.02 3.78 -4.82
C PRO A 49 6.64 3.73 -4.14
N ARG A 50 5.56 3.89 -4.93
CA ARG A 50 4.18 3.83 -4.41
C ARG A 50 3.81 2.42 -3.94
N LEU A 51 4.25 1.40 -4.68
CA LEU A 51 4.05 0.00 -4.28
C LEU A 51 4.90 -0.37 -3.06
N ALA A 52 6.11 0.17 -2.94
CA ALA A 52 6.93 0.02 -1.73
C ALA A 52 6.28 0.70 -0.52
N ALA A 53 5.65 1.86 -0.67
CA ALA A 53 4.87 2.48 0.40
C ALA A 53 3.71 1.58 0.86
N ALA A 54 2.96 0.99 -0.06
CA ALA A 54 1.93 0.00 0.27
C ALA A 54 2.52 -1.27 0.93
N GLY A 55 3.69 -1.73 0.47
CA GLY A 55 4.43 -2.84 1.07
C GLY A 55 4.79 -2.60 2.53
N ARG A 56 5.23 -1.38 2.89
CA ARG A 56 5.49 -0.99 4.30
C ARG A 56 4.22 -1.09 5.16
N VAL A 57 3.09 -0.64 4.65
CA VAL A 57 1.78 -0.78 5.33
C VAL A 57 1.43 -2.26 5.53
N ILE A 58 1.54 -3.07 4.48
CA ILE A 58 1.29 -4.52 4.55
C ILE A 58 2.16 -5.16 5.65
N ALA A 59 3.44 -4.80 5.71
CA ALA A 59 4.36 -5.32 6.72
C ALA A 59 3.93 -4.97 8.16
N VAL A 60 3.42 -3.76 8.40
CA VAL A 60 2.90 -3.34 9.72
C VAL A 60 1.71 -4.20 10.14
N PHE A 61 0.72 -4.38 9.26
CA PHE A 61 -0.43 -5.23 9.56
C PHE A 61 -0.07 -6.71 9.67
N HIS A 62 0.92 -7.17 8.90
CA HIS A 62 1.43 -8.53 9.00
C HIS A 62 2.05 -8.80 10.37
N ALA A 63 2.87 -7.87 10.90
CA ALA A 63 3.50 -8.00 12.21
C ALA A 63 2.47 -8.16 13.34
N GLU A 64 1.31 -7.52 13.21
CA GLU A 64 0.19 -7.61 14.16
C GLU A 64 -0.79 -8.75 13.84
N ASN A 65 -0.51 -9.59 12.83
CA ASN A 65 -1.37 -10.68 12.35
C ASN A 65 -2.79 -10.22 11.95
N ARG A 66 -2.90 -9.04 11.32
CA ARG A 66 -4.15 -8.40 10.90
C ARG A 66 -4.17 -8.05 9.41
N LEU A 67 -3.57 -8.88 8.56
CA LEU A 67 -3.51 -8.64 7.10
C LEU A 67 -4.87 -8.35 6.45
N ALA A 68 -5.95 -9.00 6.90
CA ALA A 68 -7.30 -8.76 6.39
C ALA A 68 -7.78 -7.30 6.57
N MET A 69 -7.15 -6.54 7.46
CA MET A 69 -7.48 -5.13 7.73
C MET A 69 -6.71 -4.14 6.84
N VAL A 70 -5.70 -4.58 6.09
CA VAL A 70 -4.91 -3.68 5.23
C VAL A 70 -5.81 -3.00 4.20
N GLU A 71 -6.61 -3.79 3.47
CA GLU A 71 -7.42 -3.27 2.37
C GLU A 71 -8.53 -2.33 2.83
N PRO A 72 -9.32 -2.67 3.88
CA PRO A 72 -10.26 -1.73 4.49
C PRO A 72 -9.58 -0.44 4.97
N TRP A 73 -8.44 -0.57 5.67
CA TRP A 73 -7.73 0.58 6.21
C TRP A 73 -7.21 1.53 5.13
N LEU A 74 -6.64 0.98 4.05
CA LEU A 74 -6.17 1.78 2.92
C LEU A 74 -7.29 2.62 2.27
N ARG A 75 -8.54 2.16 2.37
CA ARG A 75 -9.73 2.87 1.84
C ARG A 75 -10.46 3.71 2.88
N GLU A 76 -10.16 3.54 4.17
CA GLU A 76 -10.80 4.28 5.26
C GLU A 76 -10.43 5.77 5.15
N ALA A 77 -11.43 6.64 5.23
CA ALA A 77 -11.19 8.07 5.35
C ALA A 77 -10.91 8.39 6.83
N GLY A 78 -9.73 8.97 7.10
CA GLY A 78 -9.39 9.47 8.42
C GLY A 78 -10.23 10.70 8.81
N ALA A 79 -10.09 11.14 10.07
CA ALA A 79 -10.86 12.27 10.60
C ALA A 79 -10.65 13.59 9.82
N ALA A 80 -9.47 13.78 9.22
CA ALA A 80 -9.15 14.93 8.37
C ALA A 80 -9.62 14.78 6.91
N GLY A 81 -10.28 13.67 6.56
CA GLY A 81 -10.70 13.34 5.19
C GLY A 81 -9.60 12.71 4.32
N ASP A 82 -8.40 12.53 4.86
CA ASP A 82 -7.30 11.83 4.18
C ASP A 82 -7.59 10.35 4.05
N VAL A 83 -7.45 9.81 2.84
CA VAL A 83 -7.57 8.38 2.55
C VAL A 83 -6.17 7.84 2.29
N PRO A 84 -5.65 6.87 3.04
CA PRO A 84 -4.26 6.41 2.91
C PRO A 84 -3.89 6.00 1.49
N ALA A 85 -4.78 5.30 0.78
CA ALA A 85 -4.54 4.93 -0.61
C ALA A 85 -4.39 6.15 -1.53
N ARG A 86 -5.14 7.24 -1.28
CA ARG A 86 -5.01 8.49 -2.05
C ARG A 86 -3.68 9.19 -1.74
N VAL A 87 -3.27 9.20 -0.47
CA VAL A 87 -1.98 9.77 -0.05
C VAL A 87 -0.83 9.02 -0.74
N ILE A 88 -0.84 7.68 -0.75
CA ILE A 88 0.15 6.87 -1.47
C ILE A 88 0.11 7.13 -2.97
N ARG A 89 -1.08 7.17 -3.58
CA ARG A 89 -1.24 7.43 -5.01
C ARG A 89 -0.62 8.77 -5.41
N ASP A 90 -0.93 9.83 -4.68
CA ASP A 90 -0.60 11.19 -5.09
C ASP A 90 0.83 11.58 -4.68
N LYS A 91 1.34 11.04 -3.57
CA LYS A 91 2.59 11.47 -2.95
C LYS A 91 3.58 10.34 -2.64
N GLY A 92 3.24 9.07 -2.90
CA GLY A 92 4.08 7.92 -2.58
C GLY A 92 5.34 7.75 -3.43
N GLU A 93 5.68 8.72 -4.30
CA GLU A 93 7.02 8.84 -4.87
C GLU A 93 8.05 9.34 -3.86
N ASP A 94 7.58 10.09 -2.84
CA ASP A 94 8.37 10.50 -1.70
C ASP A 94 8.39 9.38 -0.66
N GLU A 95 9.60 8.89 -0.33
CA GLU A 95 9.79 7.84 0.66
C GLU A 95 9.29 8.24 2.05
N ALA A 96 9.43 9.51 2.44
CA ALA A 96 8.98 10.00 3.74
C ALA A 96 7.45 9.86 3.89
N ILE A 97 6.71 10.01 2.80
CA ILE A 97 5.26 9.79 2.78
C ILE A 97 4.94 8.31 2.99
N GLY A 98 5.67 7.41 2.35
CA GLY A 98 5.50 5.97 2.57
C GLY A 98 5.72 5.57 4.03
N THR A 99 6.74 6.12 4.68
CA THR A 99 7.02 5.91 6.12
C THR A 99 5.90 6.49 6.98
N MET A 100 5.49 7.74 6.73
CA MET A 100 4.41 8.40 7.48
C MET A 100 3.09 7.60 7.42
N VAL A 101 2.73 7.07 6.25
CA VAL A 101 1.51 6.26 6.11
C VAL A 101 1.64 4.94 6.89
N ALA A 102 2.81 4.30 6.89
CA ALA A 102 3.04 3.10 7.67
C ALA A 102 3.00 3.36 9.19
N GLU A 103 3.53 4.50 9.66
CA GLU A 103 3.41 4.93 11.05
C GLU A 103 1.95 5.17 11.44
N ALA A 104 1.16 5.81 10.57
CA ALA A 104 -0.27 5.99 10.80
C ALA A 104 -1.02 4.65 10.90
N ALA A 105 -0.65 3.65 10.09
CA ALA A 105 -1.19 2.30 10.21
C ALA A 105 -0.86 1.67 11.58
N SER A 106 0.38 1.82 12.04
CA SER A 106 0.83 1.33 13.35
C SER A 106 0.02 1.96 14.48
N GLN A 107 -0.13 3.29 14.48
CA GLN A 107 -0.92 4.02 15.47
C GLN A 107 -2.40 3.58 15.47
N TRP A 108 -2.99 3.41 14.29
CA TRP A 108 -4.37 2.95 14.14
C TRP A 108 -4.58 1.56 14.75
N LEU A 109 -3.59 0.67 14.62
CA LEU A 109 -3.60 -0.66 15.22
C LEU A 109 -3.49 -0.60 16.74
N THR A 110 -2.60 0.23 17.29
CA THR A 110 -2.45 0.43 18.74
C THR A 110 -3.73 0.97 19.38
N GLN A 111 -4.40 1.94 18.76
CA GLN A 111 -5.66 2.51 19.27
C GLN A 111 -6.81 1.49 19.31
N ARG A 112 -6.73 0.43 18.51
CA ARG A 112 -7.74 -0.65 18.42
C ARG A 112 -7.33 -1.91 19.18
N GLN A 113 -6.21 -1.91 19.90
CA GLN A 113 -5.94 -2.95 20.87
C GLN A 113 -6.79 -2.65 22.13
N PRO A 114 -7.60 -3.60 22.62
CA PRO A 114 -8.21 -3.43 23.94
C PRO A 114 -7.07 -3.27 24.94
N GLN A 115 -7.08 -2.18 25.72
CA GLN A 115 -6.13 -2.03 26.82
C GLN A 115 -6.25 -3.28 27.69
N ALA A 116 -5.16 -4.05 27.79
CA ALA A 116 -5.08 -5.09 28.80
C ALA A 116 -5.15 -4.38 30.15
N ALA A 117 -6.30 -4.50 30.82
CA ALA A 117 -6.47 -4.00 32.17
C ALA A 117 -5.38 -4.64 33.06
N PRO A 118 -4.60 -3.85 33.82
CA PRO A 118 -3.69 -4.43 34.79
C PRO A 118 -4.51 -5.21 35.83
N ARG A 119 -4.15 -6.48 36.02
CA ARG A 119 -4.64 -7.30 37.14
C ARG A 119 -3.99 -6.87 38.44
#